data_AF-A0A158APP7-F1
#
_entry.id   AF-A0A158APP7-F1
#
_cell.length_a   1.000
_cell.length_b   1.000
_cell.length_c   1.000
_cell.angle_alpha   90.00
_cell.angle_beta   90.00
_cell.angle_gamma   90.00
#
_symmetry.space_group_name_H-M   'P 1'
#
loop_
_entity.id
_entity.type
_entity.pdbx_description
1 polymer ?
#
loop_
_entity_poly.entity_id
_entity_poly.type
_entity_poly.pdbx_seq_one_letter_code
_entity_poly.pdbx_strand_id
1 'polypeptide(L)'
;MDHFPDIKPQGAFSALLADQDLTHLELVLRRSLSCDLGGPLLPPSYWRERLASIMRQSHLSHTQIQTVHRLYLHIDTFEAAARAHDEEIRKERERIAAANAPAVAAGGQTAKPQGA
;
A
#
# COMPACT_ATOMS: atom_id res chain seq x y z
N MET A 1 -21.35 -42.43 33.21
CA MET A 1 -21.38 -40.99 32.93
C MET A 1 -20.05 -40.65 32.29
N ASP A 2 -20.09 -40.75 30.97
CA ASP A 2 -18.96 -40.69 30.05
C ASP A 2 -18.18 -39.39 30.21
N HIS A 3 -16.89 -39.54 30.48
CA HIS A 3 -15.95 -38.43 30.41
C HIS A 3 -15.71 -38.16 28.93
N PHE A 4 -16.39 -37.15 28.38
CA PHE A 4 -15.97 -36.57 27.11
C PHE A 4 -14.52 -36.09 27.28
N PRO A 5 -13.55 -36.65 26.55
CA PRO A 5 -12.21 -36.08 26.60
C PRO A 5 -12.32 -34.66 26.07
N ASP A 6 -11.95 -33.69 26.91
CA ASP A 6 -11.63 -32.32 26.51
C ASP A 6 -10.43 -32.42 25.56
N ILE A 7 -10.69 -32.75 24.30
CA ILE A 7 -9.70 -32.67 23.23
C ILE A 7 -9.57 -31.19 22.91
N LYS A 8 -8.89 -30.46 23.80
CA LYS A 8 -8.28 -29.18 23.47
C LYS A 8 -7.31 -29.48 22.34
N PRO A 9 -7.53 -29.00 21.11
CA PRO A 9 -6.58 -29.25 20.03
C PRO A 9 -5.23 -28.68 20.47
N GLN A 10 -4.30 -29.58 20.69
CA GLN A 10 -2.95 -29.32 21.17
C GLN A 10 -2.31 -28.26 20.25
N GLY A 11 -1.61 -27.29 20.83
CA GLY A 11 -1.24 -26.01 20.20
C GLY A 11 -0.58 -26.06 18.81
N ALA A 12 -0.04 -27.20 18.38
CA ALA A 12 0.46 -27.42 17.03
C ALA A 12 -0.65 -27.37 15.94
N PHE A 13 -1.86 -27.86 16.22
CA PHE A 13 -2.97 -27.83 15.25
C PHE A 13 -3.55 -26.41 15.10
N SER A 14 -3.61 -25.67 16.22
CA SER A 14 -3.99 -24.25 16.19
C SER A 14 -2.95 -23.38 15.49
N ALA A 15 -1.65 -23.71 15.63
CA ALA A 15 -0.58 -23.03 14.91
C ALA A 15 -0.64 -23.32 13.39
N LEU A 16 -0.86 -24.58 12.99
CA LEU A 16 -0.96 -24.95 11.58
C LEU A 16 -2.17 -24.30 10.88
N LEU A 17 -3.31 -24.19 11.60
CA LEU A 17 -4.49 -23.50 11.10
C LEU A 17 -4.22 -22.00 10.93
N ALA A 18 -3.56 -21.38 11.91
CA ALA A 18 -3.14 -19.99 11.81
C ALA A 18 -2.07 -19.74 10.71
N ASP A 19 -1.21 -20.72 10.43
CA ASP A 19 -0.27 -20.67 9.29
C ASP A 19 -0.99 -20.70 7.94
N GLN A 20 -2.03 -21.53 7.82
CA GLN A 20 -2.89 -21.56 6.63
C GLN A 20 -3.67 -20.25 6.46
N ASP A 21 -4.25 -19.71 7.53
CA ASP A 21 -4.97 -18.43 7.49
C ASP A 21 -4.03 -17.27 7.12
N LEU A 22 -2.80 -17.27 7.64
CA LEU A 22 -1.78 -16.27 7.28
C LEU A 22 -1.34 -16.38 5.82
N THR A 23 -1.16 -17.59 5.30
CA THR A 23 -0.82 -17.82 3.90
C THR A 23 -1.97 -17.38 2.98
N HIS A 24 -3.21 -17.67 3.37
CA HIS A 24 -4.39 -17.21 2.64
C HIS A 24 -4.47 -15.67 2.66
N LEU A 25 -4.22 -15.06 3.82
CA LEU A 25 -4.19 -13.61 3.97
C LEU A 25 -3.10 -12.97 3.12
N GLU A 26 -1.91 -13.57 3.03
CA GLU A 26 -0.86 -13.12 2.09
C GLU A 26 -1.38 -13.07 0.66
N LEU A 27 -2.01 -14.15 0.20
CA LEU A 27 -2.49 -14.26 -1.18
C LEU A 27 -3.57 -13.21 -1.47
N VAL A 28 -4.53 -13.03 -0.54
CA VAL A 28 -5.62 -12.05 -0.67
C VAL A 28 -5.06 -10.62 -0.62
N LEU A 29 -4.12 -10.34 0.27
CA LEU A 29 -3.47 -9.03 0.37
C LEU A 29 -2.79 -8.69 -0.95
N ARG A 30 -1.94 -9.59 -1.46
CA ARG A 30 -1.23 -9.39 -2.73
C ARG A 30 -2.21 -9.18 -3.89
N ARG A 31 -3.25 -10.02 -3.97
CA ARG A 31 -4.27 -9.89 -5.02
C ARG A 31 -5.07 -8.59 -4.92
N SER A 32 -5.34 -8.11 -3.71
CA SER A 32 -6.07 -6.87 -3.48
C SER A 32 -5.26 -5.63 -3.85
N LEU A 33 -3.94 -5.65 -3.60
CA LEU A 33 -3.03 -4.56 -3.97
C LEU A 33 -2.75 -4.54 -5.47
N SER A 34 -2.74 -5.70 -6.14
CA SER A 34 -2.57 -5.82 -7.59
C SER A 34 -3.86 -5.65 -8.40
N CYS A 35 -4.98 -5.19 -7.82
CA CYS A 35 -6.24 -5.09 -8.57
C CYS A 35 -6.16 -3.96 -9.61
N ASP A 36 -5.97 -4.37 -10.86
CA ASP A 36 -5.62 -3.55 -12.04
C ASP A 36 -6.81 -2.76 -12.64
N LEU A 37 -7.97 -2.80 -11.98
CA LEU A 37 -9.24 -2.23 -12.46
C LEU A 37 -9.66 -0.99 -11.64
N GLY A 38 -8.75 -0.03 -11.48
CA GLY A 38 -9.04 1.29 -10.89
C GLY A 38 -8.47 1.56 -9.51
N GLY A 39 -7.52 0.74 -9.03
CA GLY A 39 -6.81 0.93 -7.77
C GLY A 39 -6.94 -0.27 -6.81
N PRO A 40 -6.19 -0.27 -5.70
CA PRO A 40 -6.26 -1.35 -4.73
C PRO A 40 -7.68 -1.47 -4.18
N LEU A 41 -8.24 -2.69 -4.22
CA LEU A 41 -9.62 -2.95 -3.76
C LEU A 41 -9.83 -2.51 -2.31
N LEU A 42 -8.76 -2.64 -1.51
CA LEU A 42 -8.70 -2.21 -0.12
C LEU A 42 -7.43 -1.36 0.06
N PRO A 43 -7.54 -0.20 0.73
CA PRO A 43 -6.39 0.66 0.93
C PRO A 43 -5.33 -0.01 1.83
N PRO A 44 -4.04 0.32 1.65
CA PRO A 44 -2.94 -0.13 2.52
C PRO A 44 -3.22 0.02 4.03
N SER A 45 -3.91 1.10 4.42
CA SER A 45 -4.29 1.40 5.81
C SER A 45 -5.17 0.31 6.42
N TYR A 46 -6.13 -0.22 5.66
CA TYR A 46 -7.02 -1.28 6.11
C TYR A 46 -6.26 -2.57 6.43
N TRP A 47 -5.31 -2.94 5.57
CA TRP A 47 -4.49 -4.13 5.79
C TRP A 47 -3.57 -3.99 7.01
N ARG A 48 -3.01 -2.81 7.25
CA ARG A 48 -2.23 -2.54 8.47
C ARG A 48 -3.07 -2.72 9.73
N GLU A 49 -4.29 -2.19 9.75
CA GLU A 49 -5.18 -2.33 10.91
C GLU A 49 -5.57 -3.80 11.14
N ARG A 50 -5.88 -4.53 10.07
CA ARG A 50 -6.20 -5.96 10.13
C ARG A 50 -5.01 -6.79 10.63
N LEU A 51 -3.79 -6.56 10.14
CA LEU A 51 -2.58 -7.22 10.63
C LEU A 51 -2.32 -6.90 12.10
N ALA A 52 -2.51 -5.65 12.52
CA ALA A 52 -2.38 -5.25 13.92
C ALA A 52 -3.42 -5.94 14.82
N SER A 53 -4.65 -6.14 14.33
CA SER A 53 -5.67 -6.91 15.05
C SER A 53 -5.28 -8.37 15.21
N ILE A 54 -4.76 -9.00 14.15
CA ILE A 54 -4.29 -10.40 14.19
C ILE A 54 -3.17 -10.56 15.21
N MET A 55 -2.17 -9.67 15.20
CA MET A 55 -1.08 -9.70 16.17
C MET A 55 -1.54 -9.53 17.62
N ARG A 56 -2.64 -8.81 17.87
CA ARG A 56 -3.18 -8.61 19.23
C ARG A 56 -4.02 -9.78 19.73
N GLN A 57 -4.69 -10.49 18.83
CA GLN A 57 -5.69 -11.50 19.19
C GLN A 57 -5.14 -12.94 19.22
N SER A 58 -3.99 -13.19 18.60
CA SER A 58 -3.46 -14.54 18.41
C SER A 58 -2.10 -14.72 19.07
N HIS A 59 -1.91 -15.88 19.72
CA HIS A 59 -0.59 -16.34 20.16
C HIS A 59 0.18 -16.83 18.93
N LEU A 60 0.76 -15.88 18.20
CA LEU A 60 1.49 -16.16 16.98
C LEU A 60 2.79 -16.92 17.29
N SER A 61 3.08 -17.96 16.50
CA SER A 61 4.38 -18.61 16.48
C SER A 61 5.44 -17.67 15.91
N HIS A 62 6.72 -17.97 16.14
CA HIS A 62 7.81 -17.17 15.59
C HIS A 62 7.73 -17.05 14.06
N THR A 63 7.41 -18.16 13.36
CA THR A 63 7.23 -18.18 11.90
C THR A 63 6.08 -17.28 11.47
N GLN A 64 4.98 -17.26 12.21
CA GLN A 64 3.82 -16.43 11.92
C GLN A 64 4.13 -14.94 12.08
N ILE A 65 4.89 -14.58 13.12
CA ILE A 65 5.37 -13.20 13.32
C ILE A 65 6.25 -12.78 12.14
N GLN A 66 7.15 -13.66 11.67
CA GLN A 66 7.96 -13.37 10.48
C GLN A 66 7.10 -13.19 9.23
N THR A 67 6.07 -14.01 9.02
CA THR A 67 5.12 -13.85 7.92
C THR A 67 4.41 -12.51 7.99
N VAL A 68 3.86 -12.14 9.15
CA VAL A 68 3.22 -10.82 9.36
C VAL A 68 4.18 -9.68 9.05
N HIS A 69 5.44 -9.77 9.51
CA HIS A 69 6.44 -8.75 9.22
C HIS A 69 6.72 -8.61 7.71
N ARG A 70 6.81 -9.74 6.98
CA ARG A 70 6.95 -9.72 5.52
C ARG A 70 5.74 -9.08 4.83
N LEU A 71 4.54 -9.27 5.36
CA LEU A 71 3.33 -8.61 4.85
C LEU A 71 3.36 -7.10 5.05
N TYR A 72 3.81 -6.61 6.21
CA TYR A 72 4.01 -5.17 6.42
C TYR A 72 4.99 -4.58 5.41
N LEU A 73 6.14 -5.23 5.19
CA LEU A 73 7.12 -4.78 4.18
C LEU A 73 6.53 -4.76 2.77
N HIS A 74 5.65 -5.71 2.44
CA HIS A 74 4.98 -5.74 1.15
C HIS A 74 4.05 -4.54 0.95
N ILE A 75 3.28 -4.18 1.99
CA ILE A 75 2.45 -2.97 2.00
C ILE A 75 3.31 -1.71 1.84
N ASP A 76 4.41 -1.61 2.60
CA ASP A 76 5.30 -0.44 2.55
C ASP A 76 5.94 -0.26 1.18
N THR A 77 6.35 -1.37 0.55
CA THR A 77 6.91 -1.38 -0.82
C THR A 77 5.88 -0.92 -1.84
N PHE A 78 4.62 -1.38 -1.72
CA PHE A 78 3.53 -0.95 -2.58
C PHE A 78 3.27 0.56 -2.45
N GLU A 79 3.20 1.07 -1.22
CA GLU A 79 3.02 2.52 -1.01
C GLU A 79 4.19 3.35 -1.51
N ALA A 80 5.42 2.86 -1.37
CA ALA A 80 6.60 3.52 -1.92
C ALA A 80 6.55 3.59 -3.45
N ALA A 81 6.14 2.50 -4.11
CA ALA A 81 5.95 2.46 -5.56
C ALA A 81 4.83 3.41 -6.02
N ALA A 82 3.70 3.46 -5.30
CA ALA A 82 2.60 4.37 -5.59
C ALA A 82 3.04 5.84 -5.51
N ARG A 83 3.75 6.23 -4.44
CA ARG A 83 4.30 7.59 -4.30
C ARG A 83 5.27 7.95 -5.43
N ALA A 84 6.15 7.03 -5.82
CA ALA A 84 7.10 7.27 -6.91
C ALA A 84 6.38 7.50 -8.25
N HIS A 85 5.33 6.73 -8.52
CA HIS A 85 4.50 6.88 -9.72
C HIS A 85 3.77 8.24 -9.75
N ASP A 86 3.17 8.65 -8.63
CA ASP A 86 2.50 9.95 -8.51
C ASP A 86 3.48 11.13 -8.72
N GLU A 87 4.70 11.01 -8.18
CA GLU A 87 5.75 12.01 -8.40
C GLU A 87 6.18 12.11 -9.87
N GLU A 88 6.28 10.97 -10.56
CA GLU A 88 6.60 10.92 -11.98
C GLU A 88 5.51 11.59 -12.82
N ILE A 89 4.24 11.26 -12.57
CA ILE A 89 3.09 11.90 -13.23
C ILE A 89 3.12 13.41 -12.99
N ARG A 90 3.37 13.85 -11.75
CA ARG A 90 3.47 15.28 -11.42
C ARG A 90 4.60 15.96 -12.20
N LYS A 91 5.80 15.38 -12.20
CA LYS A 91 6.96 15.93 -12.93
C LYS A 91 6.67 16.02 -14.42
N GLU A 92 6.01 15.01 -14.99
CA GLU A 92 5.64 15.02 -16.40
C GLU A 92 4.60 16.10 -16.70
N ARG A 93 3.60 16.29 -15.84
CA ARG A 93 2.63 17.39 -15.97
C ARG A 93 3.30 18.76 -15.87
N GLU A 94 4.27 18.92 -14.97
CA GLU A 94 5.05 20.15 -14.83
C GLU A 94 5.91 20.41 -16.08
N ARG A 95 6.53 19.36 -16.65
CA ARG A 95 7.28 19.46 -17.91
C ARG A 95 6.39 19.87 -19.08
N ILE A 96 5.23 19.22 -19.23
CA ILE A 96 4.25 19.55 -20.27
C ILE A 96 3.76 20.99 -20.10
N ALA A 97 3.49 21.43 -18.86
CA ALA A 97 3.10 22.81 -18.58
C ALA A 97 4.21 23.82 -18.91
N ALA A 98 5.47 23.52 -18.57
CA ALA A 98 6.62 24.35 -18.89
C ALA A 98 6.87 24.45 -20.40
N ALA A 99 6.70 23.34 -21.14
CA ALA A 99 6.85 23.29 -22.59
C ALA A 99 5.74 24.06 -23.33
N ASN A 100 4.52 24.11 -22.77
CA ASN A 100 3.37 24.79 -23.36
C ASN A 100 3.17 26.23 -22.83
N ALA A 101 4.05 26.74 -21.97
CA ALA A 101 3.97 28.11 -21.47
C ALA A 101 4.29 29.12 -22.60
N PRO A 102 3.41 30.08 -22.91
CA PRO A 102 3.62 31.01 -24.01
C PRO A 102 4.75 32.01 -23.70
N ALA A 103 5.64 32.23 -24.68
CA ALA A 103 6.79 33.15 -24.65
C ALA A 103 6.41 34.65 -24.66
N VAL A 104 5.34 35.05 -23.98
CA VAL A 104 4.77 36.41 -24.06
C VAL A 104 5.51 37.46 -23.20
N ALA A 105 6.53 37.08 -22.43
CA ALA A 105 7.21 38.04 -21.54
C ALA A 105 8.42 38.79 -22.14
N ALA A 106 8.67 38.72 -23.46
CA ALA A 106 9.85 39.34 -24.09
C ALA A 106 9.56 40.55 -24.99
N GLY A 107 8.35 41.11 -24.97
CA GLY A 107 7.94 42.13 -25.95
C GLY A 107 7.20 43.34 -25.38
N GLY A 108 7.52 43.79 -24.17
CA GLY A 108 6.97 45.02 -23.62
C GLY A 108 8.09 45.96 -23.18
N GLN A 109 8.38 46.99 -23.99
CA GLN A 109 8.68 48.39 -23.58
C GLN A 109 9.61 49.10 -24.58
N THR A 110 9.03 49.93 -25.46
CA THR A 110 9.60 51.24 -25.80
C THR A 110 8.44 52.23 -25.98
N ALA A 111 8.09 52.90 -24.89
CA ALA A 111 7.33 54.14 -24.95
C ALA A 111 8.31 55.27 -25.32
N LYS A 112 8.04 56.00 -26.40
CA LYS A 112 8.36 57.43 -26.47
C LYS A 112 7.50 58.13 -27.53
N PRO A 113 6.61 59.07 -27.13
CA PRO A 113 6.04 60.07 -28.02
C PRO A 113 6.81 61.39 -27.86
N GLN A 114 7.30 61.96 -28.96
CA GLN A 114 7.72 63.37 -29.12
C GLN A 114 8.15 63.51 -30.59
N GLY A 115 7.56 64.31 -31.47
CA GLY A 115 6.85 65.58 -31.27
C GLY A 115 7.81 66.73 -31.57
N ALA A 116 7.91 67.11 -32.86
CA ALA A 116 8.25 68.43 -33.43
C ALA A 116 8.76 68.23 -34.87
#